data_AF-U5EMY0-F1
#
_entry.id   AF-U5EMY0-F1
#
_cell.length_a   1.000
_cell.length_b   1.000
_cell.length_c   1.000
_cell.angle_alpha   90.00
_cell.angle_beta   90.00
_cell.angle_gamma   90.00
#
_symmetry.space_group_name_H-M   'P 1'
#
loop_
_entity.id
_entity.type
_entity.pdbx_description
1 polymer ?
#
loop_
_entity_poly.entity_id
_entity_poly.type
_entity_poly.pdbx_seq_one_letter_code
_entity_poly.pdbx_strand_id
1 'polypeptide(L)'
;MGSATLATEEDLMALDYVVAVATARSVSEIAALVTSICPSGEIFDRATGDSLIDGISVERGLYLRVGAARSRAWGNPVEEQFGFKPTVSIFFRVNKTESLDAQVDDMLYIATELLSATSDDMIVYFLESGDVWAIRRAGSLELNSAAFIWTPERIEMVRQPYAPMSYAL
;
A
#
# COMPACT_ATOMS: atom_id res chain seq x y z
N MET A 1 -19.71 26.49 15.74
CA MET A 1 -19.31 25.44 16.68
C MET A 1 -18.92 24.23 15.84
N GLY A 2 -17.62 24.06 15.60
CA GLY A 2 -17.11 22.94 14.80
C GLY A 2 -16.97 21.73 15.71
N SER A 3 -17.64 20.63 15.37
CA SER A 3 -17.36 19.33 15.97
C SER A 3 -15.93 18.95 15.65
N ALA A 4 -15.06 19.01 16.65
CA ALA A 4 -13.84 18.22 16.65
C ALA A 4 -14.29 16.76 16.80
N THR A 5 -14.24 16.00 15.70
CA THR A 5 -14.32 14.54 15.77
C THR A 5 -13.15 14.08 16.62
N LEU A 6 -13.44 13.62 17.84
CA LEU A 6 -12.45 12.95 18.68
C LEU A 6 -11.98 11.72 17.90
N ALA A 7 -10.69 11.67 17.56
CA ALA A 7 -10.08 10.45 17.07
C ALA A 7 -10.37 9.34 18.09
N THR A 8 -10.93 8.22 17.64
CA THR A 8 -11.20 7.09 18.52
C THR A 8 -9.87 6.50 19.00
N GLU A 9 -9.87 5.83 20.16
CA GLU A 9 -8.66 5.15 20.66
C GLU A 9 -8.09 4.15 19.64
N GLU A 10 -8.95 3.60 18.77
CA GLU A 10 -8.56 2.76 17.63
C GLU A 10 -7.70 3.50 16.58
N ASP A 11 -7.97 4.77 16.29
CA ASP A 11 -7.17 5.57 15.35
C ASP A 11 -5.77 5.89 15.91
N LEU A 12 -5.59 5.93 17.24
CA LEU A 12 -4.27 6.09 17.87
C LEU A 12 -3.44 4.80 17.83
N MET A 13 -4.11 3.65 17.74
CA MET A 13 -3.50 2.31 17.74
C MET A 13 -3.30 1.72 16.35
N ALA A 14 -3.51 2.50 15.29
CA ALA A 14 -3.32 2.10 13.91
C ALA A 14 -2.11 2.79 13.25
N LEU A 15 -1.55 2.15 12.23
CA LEU A 15 -0.62 2.74 11.27
C LEU A 15 -1.22 2.61 9.87
N ASP A 16 -1.32 3.71 9.15
CA ASP A 16 -1.94 3.75 7.83
C ASP A 16 -0.88 3.77 6.71
N TYR A 17 -0.92 2.78 5.82
CA TYR A 17 -0.04 2.68 4.67
C TYR A 17 -0.82 2.75 3.38
N VAL A 18 -0.19 3.26 2.33
CA VAL A 18 -0.83 3.42 1.04
C VAL A 18 0.07 2.92 -0.07
N VAL A 19 -0.52 2.11 -0.95
CA VAL A 19 0.00 1.85 -2.29
C VAL A 19 -0.83 2.67 -3.28
N ALA A 20 -0.21 3.64 -3.94
CA ALA A 20 -0.87 4.49 -4.91
C ALA A 20 -0.40 4.14 -6.33
N VAL A 21 -1.34 3.91 -7.24
CA VAL A 21 -1.10 3.37 -8.59
C VAL A 21 -1.62 4.34 -9.64
N ALA A 22 -0.79 4.72 -10.61
CA ALA A 22 -1.21 5.40 -11.82
C ALA A 22 -1.53 4.37 -12.90
N THR A 23 -2.82 4.09 -13.07
CA THR A 23 -3.30 3.05 -13.99
C THR A 23 -4.54 3.51 -14.75
N ALA A 24 -4.76 2.94 -15.93
CA ALA A 24 -6.00 3.09 -16.67
C ALA A 24 -7.10 2.13 -16.18
N ARG A 25 -6.75 1.15 -15.34
CA ARG A 25 -7.67 0.18 -14.75
C ARG A 25 -8.60 0.84 -13.74
N SER A 26 -9.82 0.34 -13.68
CA SER A 26 -10.80 0.70 -12.67
C SER A 26 -10.40 0.18 -11.28
N VAL A 27 -11.03 0.74 -10.25
CA VAL A 27 -10.91 0.28 -8.86
C VAL A 27 -11.24 -1.22 -8.75
N SER A 28 -12.29 -1.69 -9.41
CA SER A 28 -12.69 -3.09 -9.40
C SER A 28 -11.68 -4.01 -10.07
N GLU A 29 -11.04 -3.58 -11.17
CA GLU A 29 -9.99 -4.35 -11.82
C GLU A 29 -8.73 -4.46 -10.95
N ILE A 30 -8.35 -3.39 -10.23
CA ILE A 30 -7.26 -3.45 -9.26
C ILE A 30 -7.63 -4.33 -8.05
N ALA A 31 -8.85 -4.25 -7.54
CA ALA A 31 -9.31 -5.10 -6.45
C ALA A 31 -9.31 -6.59 -6.84
N ALA A 32 -9.76 -6.91 -8.05
CA ALA A 32 -9.68 -8.26 -8.60
C ALA A 32 -8.21 -8.73 -8.75
N LEU A 33 -7.32 -7.84 -9.19
CA LEU A 33 -5.88 -8.14 -9.27
C LEU A 33 -5.30 -8.45 -7.88
N VAL A 34 -5.57 -7.62 -6.88
CA VAL A 34 -5.15 -7.84 -5.49
C VAL A 34 -5.67 -9.18 -4.96
N THR A 35 -6.92 -9.53 -5.26
CA THR A 35 -7.48 -10.84 -4.89
C THR A 35 -6.74 -11.98 -5.58
N SER A 36 -6.35 -11.82 -6.85
CA SER A 36 -5.68 -12.88 -7.63
C SER A 36 -4.23 -13.15 -7.23
N ILE A 37 -3.52 -12.14 -6.72
CA ILE A 37 -2.12 -12.26 -6.28
C ILE A 37 -2.00 -12.78 -4.84
N CYS A 38 -3.11 -12.89 -4.12
CA CYS A 38 -3.16 -13.42 -2.77
C CYS A 38 -3.96 -14.72 -2.78
N PRO A 39 -3.29 -15.88 -2.92
CA PRO A 39 -3.99 -17.14 -2.97
C PRO A 39 -4.82 -17.36 -1.69
N SER A 40 -6.03 -17.89 -1.88
CA SER A 40 -6.96 -18.21 -0.81
C SER A 40 -6.30 -19.13 0.23
N GLY A 41 -6.27 -18.69 1.49
CA GLY A 41 -5.73 -19.43 2.63
C GLY A 41 -4.43 -18.89 3.24
N GLU A 42 -3.76 -17.90 2.64
CA GLU A 42 -2.57 -17.27 3.22
C GLU A 42 -2.87 -15.92 3.89
N ILE A 43 -3.65 -15.07 3.24
CA ILE A 43 -4.02 -13.72 3.74
C ILE A 43 -5.53 -13.52 3.67
N PHE A 44 -6.16 -13.96 2.58
CA PHE A 44 -7.61 -13.84 2.37
C PHE A 44 -8.27 -15.21 2.42
N ASP A 45 -8.87 -15.58 3.55
CA ASP A 45 -9.69 -16.80 3.58
C ASP A 45 -11.05 -16.60 2.86
N ARG A 46 -11.52 -15.33 2.70
CA ARG A 46 -12.85 -15.01 2.13
C ARG A 46 -12.95 -13.69 1.34
N ALA A 47 -11.84 -13.05 0.98
CA ALA A 47 -11.92 -11.78 0.26
C ALA A 47 -12.41 -11.98 -1.18
N THR A 48 -13.39 -11.17 -1.58
CA THR A 48 -13.76 -10.94 -2.99
C THR A 48 -13.32 -9.54 -3.41
N GLY A 49 -13.21 -9.30 -4.72
CA GLY A 49 -12.93 -7.96 -5.25
C GLY A 49 -13.88 -6.89 -4.70
N ASP A 50 -15.18 -7.18 -4.58
CA ASP A 50 -16.16 -6.25 -4.02
C ASP A 50 -15.91 -5.96 -2.53
N SER A 51 -15.57 -7.00 -1.75
CA SER A 51 -15.26 -6.82 -0.34
C SER A 51 -14.04 -5.91 -0.13
N LEU A 52 -13.04 -5.98 -1.01
CA LEU A 52 -11.88 -5.08 -0.96
C LEU A 52 -12.26 -3.63 -1.26
N ILE A 53 -13.27 -3.36 -2.07
CA ILE A 53 -13.71 -1.97 -2.37
C ILE A 53 -14.37 -1.34 -1.14
N ASP A 54 -15.19 -2.12 -0.45
CA ASP A 54 -15.84 -1.72 0.80
C ASP A 54 -14.82 -1.63 1.95
N GLY A 55 -13.83 -2.52 1.92
CA GLY A 55 -12.79 -2.69 2.91
C GLY A 55 -13.05 -3.91 3.79
N ILE A 56 -11.99 -4.67 4.07
CA ILE A 56 -12.05 -5.88 4.89
C ILE A 56 -10.93 -5.90 5.92
N SER A 57 -11.22 -6.50 7.07
CA SER A 57 -10.19 -7.00 7.97
C SER A 57 -9.83 -8.42 7.55
N VAL A 58 -8.54 -8.68 7.41
CA VAL A 58 -7.97 -10.00 7.10
C VAL A 58 -7.40 -10.63 8.35
N GLU A 59 -6.69 -11.75 8.21
CA GLU A 59 -6.00 -12.37 9.35
C GLU A 59 -5.09 -11.37 10.07
N ARG A 60 -4.89 -11.60 11.38
CA ARG A 60 -3.96 -10.82 12.23
C ARG A 60 -4.27 -9.33 12.33
N GLY A 61 -5.51 -8.93 12.02
CA GLY A 61 -6.02 -7.57 12.26
C GLY A 61 -5.66 -6.55 11.19
N LEU A 62 -4.97 -6.95 10.11
CA LEU A 62 -4.69 -6.07 8.99
C LEU A 62 -6.02 -5.70 8.31
N TYR A 63 -6.27 -4.41 8.13
CA TYR A 63 -7.39 -3.92 7.34
C TYR A 63 -6.90 -3.47 5.97
N LEU A 64 -7.64 -3.81 4.92
CA LEU A 64 -7.32 -3.50 3.54
C LEU A 64 -8.53 -2.93 2.80
N ARG A 65 -8.29 -1.89 1.99
CA ARG A 65 -9.31 -1.35 1.09
C ARG A 65 -8.73 -0.84 -0.22
N VAL A 66 -9.39 -1.11 -1.33
CA VAL A 66 -9.07 -0.56 -2.66
C VAL A 66 -10.06 0.55 -3.00
N GLY A 67 -9.58 1.70 -3.47
CA GLY A 67 -10.44 2.83 -3.80
C GLY A 67 -9.82 3.77 -4.82
N ALA A 68 -10.62 4.73 -5.30
CA ALA A 68 -10.08 5.79 -6.14
C ALA A 68 -9.07 6.61 -5.34
N ALA A 69 -7.93 6.92 -5.95
CA ALA A 69 -6.94 7.80 -5.35
C ALA A 69 -7.58 9.18 -5.14
N ARG A 70 -7.64 9.63 -3.88
CA ARG A 70 -8.17 10.96 -3.58
C ARG A 70 -7.09 12.00 -3.83
N SER A 71 -7.30 12.84 -4.83
CA SER A 71 -6.56 14.11 -4.89
C SER A 71 -6.97 14.95 -3.68
N ARG A 72 -6.02 15.31 -2.82
CA ARG A 72 -6.31 16.32 -1.80
C ARG A 72 -6.59 17.65 -2.51
N ALA A 73 -7.43 18.50 -1.91
CA ALA A 73 -7.80 19.80 -2.48
C ALA A 73 -6.61 20.77 -2.67
N TRP A 74 -5.44 20.42 -2.12
CA TRP A 74 -4.22 21.23 -2.10
C TRP A 74 -3.11 20.65 -2.99
N GLY A 75 -3.43 19.68 -3.87
CA GLY A 75 -2.45 18.98 -4.72
C GLY A 75 -2.35 17.50 -4.40
N ASN A 76 -1.72 16.74 -5.31
CA ASN A 76 -1.34 15.35 -5.07
C ASN A 76 0.17 15.30 -4.85
N PRO A 77 0.65 15.08 -3.61
CA PRO A 77 2.08 15.10 -3.33
C PRO A 77 2.84 14.07 -4.17
N VAL A 78 2.17 12.98 -4.59
CA VAL A 78 2.78 12.00 -5.49
C VAL A 78 3.02 12.58 -6.88
N GLU A 79 2.05 13.32 -7.42
CA GLU A 79 2.17 13.97 -8.73
C GLU A 79 3.25 15.06 -8.72
N GLU A 80 3.27 15.85 -7.66
CA GLU A 80 4.22 16.96 -7.50
C GLU A 80 5.66 16.49 -7.27
N GLN A 81 5.86 15.42 -6.49
CA GLN A 81 7.20 14.94 -6.12
C GLN A 81 7.74 13.87 -7.07
N PHE A 82 6.86 13.00 -7.59
CA PHE A 82 7.29 11.82 -8.35
C PHE A 82 6.89 11.87 -9.83
N GLY A 83 6.04 12.82 -10.23
CA GLY A 83 5.76 13.10 -11.65
C GLY A 83 4.74 12.17 -12.30
N PHE A 84 3.96 11.41 -11.51
CA PHE A 84 2.85 10.61 -12.01
C PHE A 84 1.60 10.82 -11.16
N LYS A 85 0.41 10.64 -11.75
CA LYS A 85 -0.86 10.87 -11.10
C LYS A 85 -1.56 9.56 -10.74
N PRO A 86 -1.56 9.15 -9.45
CA PRO A 86 -2.33 8.02 -9.00
C PRO A 86 -3.83 8.16 -9.32
N THR A 87 -4.42 7.07 -9.77
CA THR A 87 -5.87 6.95 -10.05
C THR A 87 -6.53 5.97 -9.08
N VAL A 88 -5.77 4.99 -8.57
CA VAL A 88 -6.23 4.01 -7.58
C VAL A 88 -5.29 4.01 -6.37
N SER A 89 -5.85 3.79 -5.19
CA SER A 89 -5.11 3.59 -3.96
C SER A 89 -5.56 2.31 -3.29
N ILE A 90 -4.59 1.60 -2.72
CA ILE A 90 -4.80 0.46 -1.84
C ILE A 90 -4.35 0.93 -0.46
N PHE A 91 -5.31 1.00 0.44
CA PHE A 91 -5.14 1.47 1.81
C PHE A 91 -5.02 0.28 2.73
N PHE A 92 -3.97 0.31 3.56
CA PHE A 92 -3.71 -0.69 4.58
C PHE A 92 -3.75 0.01 5.93
N ARG A 93 -4.43 -0.61 6.89
CA ARG A 93 -4.42 -0.17 8.28
C ARG A 93 -3.92 -1.32 9.13
N VAL A 94 -2.76 -1.12 9.72
CA VAL A 94 -2.09 -2.11 10.57
C VAL A 94 -2.43 -1.82 12.03
N ASN A 95 -2.88 -2.83 12.75
CA ASN A 95 -3.20 -2.73 14.17
C ASN A 95 -1.93 -2.92 15.02
N LYS A 96 -1.57 -1.90 15.82
CA LYS A 96 -0.38 -1.92 16.70
C LYS A 96 -0.50 -2.89 17.89
N THR A 97 -1.71 -3.36 18.20
CA THR A 97 -1.95 -4.27 19.34
C THR A 97 -1.83 -5.74 18.98
N GLU A 98 -1.70 -6.04 17.69
CA GLU A 98 -1.52 -7.40 17.16
C GLU A 98 -0.09 -7.61 16.64
N SER A 99 0.15 -8.69 15.89
CA SER A 99 1.47 -9.00 15.33
C SER A 99 1.84 -8.01 14.22
N LEU A 100 2.38 -6.85 14.62
CA LEU A 100 2.74 -5.73 13.74
C LEU A 100 3.64 -6.18 12.59
N ASP A 101 4.70 -6.92 12.88
CA ASP A 101 5.66 -7.38 11.87
C ASP A 101 5.00 -8.28 10.83
N ALA A 102 4.12 -9.20 11.25
CA ALA A 102 3.41 -10.08 10.33
C ALA A 102 2.41 -9.30 9.44
N GLN A 103 1.70 -8.32 9.99
CA GLN A 103 0.81 -7.46 9.20
C GLN A 103 1.58 -6.60 8.19
N VAL A 104 2.79 -6.13 8.56
CA VAL A 104 3.68 -5.42 7.63
C VAL A 104 4.22 -6.37 6.56
N ASP A 105 4.52 -7.62 6.89
CA ASP A 105 4.93 -8.65 5.93
C ASP A 105 3.82 -8.92 4.92
N ASP A 106 2.56 -9.09 5.38
CA ASP A 106 1.40 -9.29 4.51
C ASP A 106 1.18 -8.08 3.58
N MET A 107 1.31 -6.87 4.12
CA MET A 107 1.21 -5.63 3.34
C MET A 107 2.31 -5.54 2.28
N LEU A 108 3.57 -5.83 2.65
CA LEU A 108 4.69 -5.79 1.72
C LEU A 108 4.58 -6.88 0.67
N TYR A 109 4.15 -8.08 1.03
CA TYR A 109 3.87 -9.16 0.08
C TYR A 109 2.85 -8.72 -0.97
N ILE A 110 1.72 -8.14 -0.56
CA ILE A 110 0.71 -7.62 -1.50
C ILE A 110 1.33 -6.54 -2.40
N ALA A 111 2.10 -5.62 -1.84
CA ALA A 111 2.73 -4.55 -2.60
C ALA A 111 3.76 -5.06 -3.61
N THR A 112 4.61 -6.03 -3.24
CA THR A 112 5.66 -6.58 -4.11
C THR A 112 5.11 -7.48 -5.19
N GLU A 113 4.11 -8.31 -4.89
CA GLU A 113 3.40 -9.11 -5.89
C GLU A 113 2.65 -8.21 -6.87
N LEU A 114 2.06 -7.09 -6.40
CA LEU A 114 1.45 -6.11 -7.29
C LEU A 114 2.50 -5.45 -8.20
N LEU A 115 3.66 -5.06 -7.67
CA LEU A 115 4.78 -4.57 -8.49
C LEU A 115 5.21 -5.61 -9.54
N SER A 116 5.20 -6.90 -9.22
CA SER A 116 5.49 -7.96 -10.18
C SER A 116 4.40 -8.11 -11.24
N ALA A 117 3.12 -7.93 -10.87
CA ALA A 117 1.97 -8.21 -11.73
C ALA A 117 1.55 -7.05 -12.66
N THR A 118 2.01 -5.83 -12.43
CA THR A 118 1.71 -4.68 -13.31
C THR A 118 2.96 -3.89 -13.69
N SER A 119 2.93 -3.27 -14.87
CA SER A 119 3.94 -2.28 -15.31
C SER A 119 3.59 -0.85 -14.94
N ASP A 120 2.45 -0.63 -14.26
CA ASP A 120 1.97 0.69 -13.86
C ASP A 120 2.94 1.38 -12.90
N ASP A 121 2.98 2.71 -12.96
CA ASP A 121 3.72 3.51 -11.99
C ASP A 121 3.04 3.41 -10.63
N MET A 122 3.85 3.18 -9.59
CA MET A 122 3.35 2.83 -8.27
C MET A 122 4.26 3.35 -7.17
N ILE A 123 3.69 3.76 -6.05
CA ILE A 123 4.43 4.18 -4.86
C ILE A 123 3.84 3.52 -3.62
N VAL A 124 4.72 3.09 -2.71
CA VAL A 124 4.39 2.54 -1.40
C VAL A 124 4.92 3.51 -0.36
N TYR A 125 4.04 4.04 0.50
CA TYR A 125 4.42 5.02 1.51
C TYR A 125 3.60 4.91 2.79
N PHE A 126 4.21 5.36 3.89
CA PHE A 126 3.55 5.51 5.18
C PHE A 126 2.80 6.86 5.24
N LEU A 127 1.49 6.84 5.52
CA LEU A 127 0.63 8.00 5.34
C LEU A 127 0.95 9.15 6.32
N GLU A 128 1.37 8.81 7.53
CA GLU A 128 1.56 9.74 8.64
C GLU A 128 2.86 10.54 8.50
N SER A 129 3.96 9.90 8.08
CA SER A 129 5.24 10.58 7.85
C SER A 129 5.47 10.98 6.40
N GLY A 130 4.82 10.30 5.45
CA GLY A 130 5.13 10.42 4.02
C GLY A 130 6.37 9.61 3.60
N ASP A 131 6.93 8.77 4.48
CA ASP A 131 8.11 7.96 4.16
C ASP A 131 7.80 7.00 3.01
N VAL A 132 8.55 7.15 1.93
CA VAL A 132 8.43 6.29 0.74
C VAL A 132 9.33 5.09 0.89
N TRP A 133 8.75 3.90 0.74
CA TRP A 133 9.45 2.63 0.92
C TRP A 133 9.82 1.99 -0.41
N ALA A 134 8.97 2.15 -1.42
CA ALA A 134 9.24 1.71 -2.78
C ALA A 134 8.54 2.63 -3.78
N ILE A 135 9.18 2.81 -4.95
CA ILE A 135 8.59 3.51 -6.07
C ILE A 135 8.95 2.81 -7.37
N ARG A 136 7.94 2.48 -8.18
CA ARG A 136 8.11 2.16 -9.59
C ARG A 136 7.70 3.37 -10.41
N ARG A 137 8.62 3.84 -11.25
CA ARG A 137 8.37 4.94 -12.18
C ARG A 137 9.05 4.68 -13.52
N ALA A 138 8.32 4.83 -14.61
CA ALA A 138 8.81 4.66 -15.96
C ALA A 138 9.53 3.31 -16.16
N GLY A 139 9.02 2.25 -15.52
CA GLY A 139 9.57 0.88 -15.59
C GLY A 139 10.73 0.59 -14.64
N SER A 140 11.26 1.57 -13.92
CA SER A 140 12.33 1.38 -12.94
C SER A 140 11.75 1.26 -11.52
N LEU A 141 12.12 0.21 -10.79
CA LEU A 141 11.80 0.06 -9.37
C LEU A 141 12.96 0.55 -8.50
N GLU A 142 12.65 1.42 -7.55
CA GLU A 142 13.56 1.92 -6.53
C GLU A 142 13.04 1.55 -5.14
N LEU A 143 13.91 1.03 -4.27
CA LEU A 143 13.60 0.70 -2.88
C LEU A 143 14.39 1.60 -1.91
N ASN A 144 13.73 2.03 -0.84
CA ASN A 144 14.39 2.74 0.26
C ASN A 144 15.46 1.84 0.92
N SER A 145 16.54 2.42 1.43
CA SER A 145 17.61 1.69 2.13
C SER A 145 17.32 1.40 3.61
N ALA A 146 16.15 1.82 4.11
CA ALA A 146 15.68 1.59 5.47
C ALA A 146 15.61 0.09 5.82
N ALA A 147 16.63 -0.41 6.51
CA ALA A 147 16.76 -1.82 6.88
C ALA A 147 15.68 -2.33 7.85
N PHE A 148 14.98 -1.43 8.55
CA PHE A 148 13.85 -1.82 9.41
C PHE A 148 12.59 -2.17 8.60
N ILE A 149 12.49 -1.67 7.37
CA ILE A 149 11.46 -2.05 6.40
C ILE A 149 11.97 -3.18 5.53
N TRP A 150 13.09 -2.99 4.85
CA TRP A 150 13.66 -3.98 3.95
C TRP A 150 14.68 -4.86 4.66
N THR A 151 14.18 -5.74 5.53
CA THR A 151 14.99 -6.84 6.09
C THR A 151 15.41 -7.80 4.97
N PRO A 152 16.44 -8.64 5.16
CA PRO A 152 16.84 -9.64 4.16
C PRO A 152 15.67 -10.49 3.66
N GLU A 153 14.77 -10.91 4.55
CA GLU A 153 13.60 -11.74 4.23
C GLU A 153 12.58 -10.99 3.37
N ARG A 154 12.36 -9.70 3.65
CA ARG A 154 11.43 -8.86 2.86
C ARG A 154 12.02 -8.46 1.51
N ILE A 155 13.34 -8.34 1.41
CA ILE A 155 14.02 -8.13 0.13
C ILE A 155 13.82 -9.34 -0.79
N GLU A 156 13.81 -10.57 -0.26
CA GLU A 156 13.56 -11.78 -1.04
C GLU A 156 12.16 -11.82 -1.68
N MET A 157 11.20 -11.04 -1.16
CA MET A 157 9.87 -10.87 -1.78
C MET A 157 9.93 -10.05 -3.08
N VAL A 158 10.99 -9.28 -3.31
CA VAL A 158 11.15 -8.42 -4.49
C VAL A 158 11.78 -9.22 -5.63
N ARG A 159 10.94 -9.77 -6.51
CA ARG A 159 11.39 -10.65 -7.61
C ARG A 159 11.91 -9.89 -8.83
N GLN A 160 11.52 -8.64 -9.01
CA GLN A 160 11.98 -7.80 -10.12
C GLN A 160 13.33 -7.13 -9.80
N PRO A 161 14.12 -6.77 -10.83
CA PRO A 161 15.26 -5.89 -10.66
C PRO A 161 14.86 -4.57 -10.00
N TYR A 162 15.67 -4.10 -9.04
CA TYR A 162 15.48 -2.83 -8.37
C TYR A 162 16.83 -2.12 -8.17
N ALA A 163 16.76 -0.80 -8.01
CA ALA A 163 17.87 0.04 -7.60
C ALA A 163 17.65 0.58 -6.18
N PRO A 164 18.70 0.97 -5.45
CA PRO A 164 18.55 1.81 -4.28
C PRO A 164 17.89 3.14 -4.67
N MET A 165 16.97 3.60 -3.85
CA MET A 165 16.27 4.86 -4.08
C MET A 165 17.23 6.04 -4.07
N SER A 166 17.08 6.89 -5.07
CA SER A 166 18.01 8.00 -5.35
C SER A 166 17.75 9.28 -4.56
N TYR A 167 16.66 9.34 -3.78
CA TYR A 167 16.28 10.49 -2.98
C TYR A 167 16.20 10.11 -1.49
N ALA A 168 16.82 10.93 -0.63
CA ALA A 168 16.62 10.87 0.81
C ALA A 168 15.46 11.80 1.16
N LEU A 169 14.44 11.29 1.84
CA LEU A 169 13.40 12.10 2.49
C LEU A 169 13.94 12.67 3.81
#